data_AF-U2UQ08-F1
#
_entry.id   AF-U2UQ08-F1
#
_cell.length_a   1.000
_cell.length_b   1.000
_cell.length_c   1.000
_cell.angle_alpha   90.00
_cell.angle_beta   90.00
_cell.angle_gamma   90.00
#
_symmetry.space_group_name_H-M   'P 1'
#
loop_
_entity.id
_entity.type
_entity.pdbx_description
1 polymer ?
#
loop_
_entity_poly.entity_id
_entity_poly.type
_entity_poly.pdbx_seq_one_letter_code
_entity_poly.pdbx_strand_id
1 'polypeptide(L)'
;MKKNIRISIISGLSIVVFVVISFQMAGLRRRKENSQDVQEKRQQEILDICRTNKVMKIYSQNDGENFYVVLENKNIYKVDEDKLGNYAIGEYCK
;
A
#
# COMPACT_ATOMS: atom_id res chain seq x y z
N MET A 1 -19.33 -5.31 54.94
CA MET A 1 -18.87 -5.87 53.64
C MET A 1 -19.60 -5.18 52.46
N LYS A 2 -19.14 -4.02 51.98
CA LYS A 2 -19.76 -3.33 50.82
C LYS A 2 -18.78 -2.57 49.91
N LYS A 3 -17.49 -2.49 50.29
CA LYS A 3 -16.47 -1.68 49.59
C LYS A 3 -15.70 -2.48 48.51
N ASN A 4 -15.76 -3.81 48.54
CA ASN A 4 -14.92 -4.67 47.70
C ASN A 4 -15.60 -5.12 46.40
N ILE A 5 -16.92 -4.96 46.28
CA ILE A 5 -17.68 -5.38 45.08
C ILE A 5 -17.49 -4.37 43.94
N ARG A 6 -17.31 -3.07 44.24
CA ARG A 6 -17.16 -2.02 43.22
C ARG A 6 -15.83 -2.08 42.46
N ILE A 7 -14.77 -2.65 43.05
CA ILE A 7 -13.44 -2.75 42.42
C ILE A 7 -13.41 -3.90 41.40
N SER A 8 -14.17 -4.97 41.64
CA SER A 8 -14.22 -6.14 40.75
C SER A 8 -14.82 -5.81 39.38
N ILE A 9 -15.90 -5.03 39.36
CA ILE A 9 -16.64 -4.66 38.13
C ILE A 9 -15.82 -3.75 37.21
N ILE A 10 -14.97 -2.88 37.78
CA ILE A 10 -14.12 -1.96 37.00
C ILE A 10 -12.98 -2.73 36.32
N SER A 11 -12.44 -3.79 36.94
CA SER A 11 -11.33 -4.57 36.37
C SER A 11 -11.73 -5.42 35.16
N GLY A 12 -12.97 -5.92 35.12
CA GLY A 12 -13.47 -6.73 34.00
C GLY A 12 -13.76 -5.91 32.74
N LEU A 13 -14.27 -4.69 32.89
CA LEU A 13 -14.58 -3.78 31.77
C LEU A 13 -13.32 -3.36 30.99
N SER A 14 -12.20 -3.15 31.69
CA SER A 14 -10.94 -2.75 31.03
C SER A 14 -10.39 -3.82 30.08
N ILE A 15 -10.53 -5.10 30.44
CA ILE A 15 -9.99 -6.22 29.64
C ILE A 15 -10.78 -6.36 28.33
N VAL A 16 -12.11 -6.25 28.38
CA VAL A 16 -12.97 -6.37 27.19
C VAL A 16 -12.67 -5.26 26.18
N VAL A 17 -12.44 -4.03 26.65
CA VAL A 17 -12.07 -2.90 25.78
C VAL A 17 -10.73 -3.13 25.09
N PHE A 18 -9.72 -3.64 25.82
CA PHE A 18 -8.40 -3.96 25.24
C PHE A 18 -8.46 -5.05 24.16
N VAL A 19 -9.28 -6.09 24.36
CA VAL A 19 -9.45 -7.18 23.37
C VAL A 19 -10.12 -6.66 22.10
N VAL A 20 -11.15 -5.83 22.21
CA VAL A 20 -11.84 -5.25 21.05
C VAL A 20 -10.92 -4.32 20.26
N ILE A 21 -10.13 -3.47 20.94
CA ILE A 21 -9.16 -2.58 20.28
C ILE A 21 -8.10 -3.40 19.54
N SER A 22 -7.54 -4.44 20.19
CA SER A 22 -6.52 -5.31 19.58
C SER A 22 -7.05 -6.06 18.35
N PHE A 23 -8.31 -6.51 18.40
CA PHE A 23 -8.97 -7.17 17.27
C PHE A 23 -9.19 -6.23 16.08
N GLN A 24 -9.66 -4.99 16.34
CA GLN A 24 -9.81 -3.99 15.28
C GLN A 24 -8.46 -3.62 14.65
N MET A 25 -7.40 -3.50 15.46
CA MET A 25 -6.06 -3.18 15.00
C MET A 25 -5.44 -4.29 14.14
N ALA A 26 -5.70 -5.56 14.49
CA ALA A 26 -5.28 -6.72 13.68
C ALA A 26 -6.03 -6.77 12.34
N GLY A 27 -7.33 -6.47 12.31
CA GLY A 27 -8.11 -6.37 11.08
C GLY A 27 -7.65 -5.24 10.15
N LEU A 28 -7.34 -4.06 10.73
CA LEU A 28 -6.77 -2.92 10.01
C LEU A 28 -5.38 -3.23 9.44
N ARG A 29 -4.51 -3.88 10.22
CA ARG A 29 -3.19 -4.34 9.75
C ARG A 29 -3.32 -5.29 8.56
N ARG A 30 -4.16 -6.33 8.67
CA ARG A 30 -4.38 -7.27 7.56
C ARG A 30 -4.94 -6.58 6.32
N ARG A 31 -5.89 -5.65 6.47
CA ARG A 31 -6.39 -4.87 5.32
C ARG A 31 -5.28 -4.04 4.68
N LYS A 32 -4.43 -3.40 5.48
CA LYS A 32 -3.32 -2.57 5.00
C LYS A 32 -2.26 -3.40 4.26
N GLU A 33 -1.86 -4.54 4.83
CA GLU A 33 -0.98 -5.52 4.17
C GLU A 33 -1.57 -6.00 2.84
N ASN A 34 -2.85 -6.37 2.82
CA ASN A 34 -3.50 -6.87 1.61
C ASN A 34 -3.59 -5.77 0.52
N SER A 35 -3.84 -4.52 0.91
CA SER A 35 -3.82 -3.40 -0.04
C SER A 35 -2.42 -3.06 -0.57
N GLN A 36 -1.39 -3.18 0.28
CA GLN A 36 0.01 -3.00 -0.14
C GLN A 36 0.44 -4.13 -1.09
N ASP A 37 0.12 -5.38 -0.77
CA ASP A 37 0.43 -6.55 -1.62
C ASP A 37 -0.21 -6.42 -3.01
N VAL A 38 -1.46 -5.93 -3.08
CA VAL A 38 -2.15 -5.66 -4.37
C VAL A 38 -1.49 -4.51 -5.14
N GLN A 39 -0.99 -3.48 -4.46
CA GLN A 39 -0.28 -2.36 -5.11
C GLN A 39 1.09 -2.80 -5.63
N GLU A 40 1.84 -3.56 -4.83
CA GLU A 40 3.14 -4.11 -5.24
C GLU A 40 3.01 -5.07 -6.41
N LYS A 41 2.03 -5.98 -6.40
CA LYS A 41 1.77 -6.89 -7.52
C LYS A 41 1.49 -6.14 -8.82
N ARG A 42 0.67 -5.08 -8.77
CA ARG A 42 0.40 -4.24 -9.95
C ARG A 42 1.65 -3.57 -10.48
N GLN A 43 2.53 -3.09 -9.61
CA GLN A 43 3.78 -2.49 -10.06
C GLN A 43 4.75 -3.51 -10.65
N GLN A 44 4.76 -4.73 -10.11
CA GLN A 44 5.54 -5.82 -10.68
C GLN A 44 5.04 -6.20 -12.09
N GLU A 45 3.72 -6.25 -12.28
CA GLU A 45 3.12 -6.49 -13.61
C GLU A 45 3.50 -5.39 -14.61
N ILE A 46 3.46 -4.12 -14.20
CA ILE A 46 3.88 -3.00 -15.06
C ILE A 46 5.36 -3.12 -15.41
N LEU A 47 6.23 -3.47 -14.44
CA LEU A 47 7.65 -3.71 -14.70
C LEU A 47 7.88 -4.85 -15.71
N ASP A 48 7.14 -5.96 -15.60
CA ASP A 48 7.27 -7.07 -16.55
C ASP A 48 6.78 -6.70 -17.96
N ILE A 49 5.76 -5.86 -18.08
CA ILE A 49 5.35 -5.29 -19.38
C ILE A 49 6.43 -4.36 -19.94
N CYS A 50 7.08 -3.56 -19.09
CA CYS A 50 8.19 -2.69 -19.49
C CYS A 50 9.42 -3.47 -19.98
N ARG A 51 9.63 -4.71 -19.52
CA ARG A 51 10.69 -5.58 -20.06
C ARG A 51 10.47 -5.99 -21.51
N THR A 52 9.22 -6.03 -21.94
CA THR A 52 8.84 -6.42 -23.31
C THR A 52 8.49 -5.23 -24.20
N ASN A 53 8.25 -4.04 -23.60
CA ASN A 53 7.87 -2.82 -24.30
C ASN A 53 8.72 -1.66 -23.80
N LYS A 54 9.43 -1.01 -24.72
CA LYS A 54 10.28 0.13 -24.37
C LYS A 54 9.47 1.25 -23.73
N VAL A 55 10.02 1.86 -22.68
CA VAL A 55 9.49 3.10 -22.11
C VAL A 55 9.78 4.23 -23.09
N MET A 56 8.72 4.85 -23.61
CA MET A 56 8.79 5.93 -24.56
C MET A 56 8.87 7.29 -23.88
N LYS A 57 8.14 7.47 -22.78
CA LYS A 57 8.04 8.75 -22.07
C LYS A 57 7.63 8.53 -20.63
N ILE A 58 8.20 9.34 -19.74
CA ILE A 58 7.76 9.50 -18.37
C ILE A 58 7.29 10.95 -18.20
N TYR A 59 6.16 11.17 -17.55
CA TYR A 59 5.66 12.52 -17.25
C TYR A 59 4.94 12.56 -15.91
N SER A 60 4.87 13.76 -15.33
CA SER A 60 4.06 14.04 -14.15
C SER A 60 2.84 14.89 -14.49
N GLN A 61 1.77 14.76 -13.68
CA GLN A 61 0.61 15.65 -13.66
C GLN A 61 0.38 16.18 -12.25
N ASN A 62 -0.39 17.26 -12.15
CA ASN A 62 -0.69 17.96 -10.89
C ASN A 62 0.60 18.28 -10.11
N ASP A 63 1.52 19.01 -10.75
CA ASP A 63 2.74 19.51 -10.09
C ASP A 63 3.62 18.44 -9.43
N GLY A 64 3.58 17.20 -9.93
CA GLY A 64 4.36 16.09 -9.38
C GLY A 64 3.59 15.18 -8.42
N GLU A 65 2.29 15.37 -8.23
CA GLU A 65 1.50 14.43 -7.41
C GLU A 65 1.31 13.06 -8.08
N ASN A 66 1.27 13.02 -9.42
CA ASN A 66 0.99 11.80 -10.17
C ASN A 66 2.04 11.57 -11.25
N PHE A 67 2.66 10.40 -11.26
CA PHE A 67 3.65 10.01 -12.25
C PHE A 67 3.12 8.93 -13.18
N TYR A 68 3.46 9.05 -14.46
CA TYR A 68 2.99 8.18 -15.52
C TYR A 68 4.13 7.72 -16.41
N VAL A 69 4.04 6.46 -16.83
CA VAL A 69 4.94 5.83 -17.78
C VAL A 69 4.14 5.46 -19.03
N VAL A 70 4.65 5.89 -20.18
CA VAL A 70 4.11 5.57 -21.51
C VAL A 70 5.03 4.54 -22.16
N LEU A 71 4.44 3.41 -22.55
CA LEU A 71 5.16 2.32 -23.22
C LEU A 71 5.00 2.39 -24.75
N GLU A 72 5.83 1.66 -25.48
CA GLU A 72 5.83 1.60 -26.95
C GLU A 72 4.49 1.13 -27.53
N ASN A 73 3.79 0.24 -26.83
CA ASN A 73 2.43 -0.19 -27.16
C ASN A 73 1.35 0.89 -26.91
N LYS A 74 1.75 2.12 -26.55
CA LYS A 74 0.90 3.29 -26.24
C LYS A 74 0.07 3.15 -24.97
N ASN A 75 0.28 2.11 -24.17
CA ASN A 75 -0.36 2.00 -22.87
C ASN A 75 0.30 2.96 -21.86
N ILE A 76 -0.53 3.51 -20.97
CA ILE A 76 -0.12 4.49 -19.97
C ILE A 76 -0.44 3.92 -18.59
N TYR A 77 0.57 3.90 -17.72
CA TYR A 77 0.43 3.39 -16.37
C TYR A 77 0.82 4.46 -15.36
N LYS A 78 0.02 4.58 -14.30
CA LYS A 78 0.39 5.38 -13.12
C LYS A 78 1.39 4.58 -12.29
N VAL A 79 2.49 5.21 -11.92
CA VAL A 79 3.55 4.61 -11.11
C VAL A 79 3.80 5.47 -9.87
N ASP A 80 4.36 4.86 -8.83
CA ASP A 80 4.76 5.60 -7.64
C ASP A 80 6.12 6.26 -7.88
N GLU A 81 6.32 7.44 -7.29
CA GLU A 81 7.50 8.29 -7.46
C GLU A 81 8.80 7.58 -7.07
N ASP A 82 8.77 6.83 -5.96
CA ASP A 82 9.88 6.06 -5.42
C ASP A 82 10.38 4.97 -6.38
N LYS A 83 9.53 4.53 -7.32
CA LYS A 83 9.86 3.50 -8.30
C LYS A 83 10.10 4.04 -9.70
N LEU A 84 10.05 5.36 -9.90
CA LEU A 84 10.24 6.01 -11.20
C LEU A 84 11.60 5.66 -11.83
N GLY A 85 12.64 5.57 -11.01
CA GLY A 85 14.01 5.22 -11.44
C GLY A 85 14.11 3.86 -12.12
N ASN A 86 13.25 2.89 -11.75
CA ASN A 86 13.23 1.55 -12.35
C ASN A 86 12.75 1.57 -13.80
N TYR A 87 12.03 2.61 -14.21
CA TYR A 87 11.52 2.79 -15.57
C TYR A 87 12.41 3.70 -16.43
N ALA A 88 13.26 4.53 -15.79
CA ALA A 88 14.18 5.45 -16.46
C ALA A 88 15.52 4.78 -16.81
N ILE A 89 15.98 3.83 -15.98
CA ILE A 89 17.22 3.11 -16.19
C ILE A 89 16.91 1.90 -17.06
N GLY A 90 17.39 1.93 -18.31
CA GLY A 90 17.16 0.91 -19.34
C GLY A 90 17.69 -0.51 -19.04
N GLU A 91 17.94 -0.86 -17.77
CA GLU A 91 18.21 -2.24 -17.35
C GLU A 91 16.95 -3.12 -17.37
N TYR A 92 15.76 -2.53 -17.13
CA TYR A 92 14.48 -3.23 -17.24
C TYR A 92 13.66 -2.83 -18.47
N CYS A 93 14.09 -1.81 -19.20
CA CYS A 93 13.44 -1.29 -20.40
C CYS A 93 14.53 -1.13 -21.48
N LYS A 94 14.83 -2.19 -22.22
CA LYS A 94 15.89 -2.17 -23.26
C LYS A 94 15.65 -1.10 -24.33
#